data_AF-A0A917EFC7-F1
#
_entry.id   AF-A0A917EFC7-F1
#
_cell.length_a   1.000
_cell.length_b   1.000
_cell.length_c   1.000
_cell.angle_alpha   90.00
_cell.angle_beta   90.00
_cell.angle_gamma   90.00
#
_symmetry.space_group_name_H-M   'P 1'
#
loop_
_entity.id
_entity.type
_entity.pdbx_description
1 polymer ?
#
loop_
_entity_poly.entity_id
_entity_poly.type
_entity_poly.pdbx_seq_one_letter_code
_entity_poly.pdbx_strand_id
1 'polypeptide(L)'
;MPIVKFVIDHCSKEVIEDIKRLMEEDKSLFAVTSTPGLKTVHDIIFQSATVISVHPRLKTANLILLHINFQVDSEGCFGFDGYDDWCQVTSDLTLDYYLSFDKAGSYDFLFVEARSGAKDNYDETNSLRQDLIPYISSSRYDDEAEVFLRDVYPEALAKPMPIDGFDVALRLDLKATPYEFDSCSQVLGRTYFKSTEEERGVVSEGTVLYDTSSGNAGRRSNTIIHECFHWYKHRHYFALKDLLESDQSVYGDMKMARYWLERQAKAITPRILMPKKMFLKKAQALIEDWQTYSQLSYLVILEHVILELASFFQVSRQSAKIRLVELGFKEARGVLEYVDGSYLPPYTIGDMELKNNQTFSISLAELERLVEEDYSFTKVLHSGLYVYIEAHLVMNLPQFVTEDISGNLVLTDYARYHLDECALLFEYHCLGDEQKEITYQDFVLNRSQFSNISFELVYHNGYENSTKEKQEQALLKQLEEEDAIYNQLSNDFEASMQVVKKWRKVTYKEIGEELFFSEKQISRLFKGEGSLELFILVCVYLNLPPSISMHLLEKSKWKLDPGNITHRRYQLVLNTFHSQSVDQVKAFLEKVGVSI
;
A
#
# COMPACT_ATOMS: atom_id res chain seq x y z
N MET A 1 23.81 -19.63 -9.34
CA MET A 1 23.55 -18.25 -8.86
C MET A 1 24.24 -17.28 -9.81
N PRO A 2 23.60 -16.18 -10.23
CA PRO A 2 24.11 -15.34 -11.33
C PRO A 2 25.53 -14.80 -11.12
N ILE A 3 25.80 -14.14 -9.99
CA ILE A 3 27.14 -13.56 -9.75
C ILE A 3 28.24 -14.61 -9.62
N VAL A 4 27.93 -15.79 -9.06
CA VAL A 4 28.87 -16.93 -9.01
C VAL A 4 29.22 -17.41 -10.42
N LYS A 5 28.20 -17.56 -11.29
CA LYS A 5 28.41 -17.95 -12.69
C LYS A 5 29.23 -16.90 -13.43
N PHE A 6 28.98 -15.61 -13.21
CA PHE A 6 29.78 -14.54 -13.78
C PHE A 6 31.26 -14.67 -13.42
N VAL A 7 31.58 -14.88 -12.13
CA VAL A 7 32.97 -15.07 -11.68
C VAL A 7 33.61 -16.28 -12.38
N ILE A 8 32.90 -17.41 -12.49
CA ILE A 8 33.42 -18.64 -13.12
C ILE A 8 33.62 -18.46 -14.62
N ASP A 9 32.60 -17.96 -15.32
CA ASP A 9 32.57 -17.94 -16.79
C ASP A 9 33.38 -16.77 -17.37
N HIS A 10 33.51 -15.66 -16.64
CA HIS A 10 34.10 -14.42 -17.16
C HIS A 10 35.38 -14.00 -16.45
N CYS A 11 35.53 -14.23 -15.14
CA CYS A 11 36.66 -13.72 -14.35
C CYS A 11 37.69 -14.80 -13.95
N SER A 12 37.47 -16.06 -14.33
CA SER A 12 38.28 -17.18 -13.83
C SER A 12 39.75 -17.07 -14.22
N LYS A 13 40.05 -16.49 -15.37
CA LYS A 13 41.43 -16.31 -15.82
C LYS A 13 42.17 -15.30 -14.92
N GLU A 14 41.61 -14.11 -14.72
CA GLU A 14 42.19 -13.08 -13.84
C GLU A 14 42.37 -13.61 -12.41
N VAL A 15 41.34 -14.28 -11.88
CA VAL A 15 41.39 -14.88 -10.53
C VAL A 15 42.52 -15.91 -10.40
N ILE A 16 42.70 -16.80 -11.38
CA ILE A 16 43.76 -17.80 -11.34
C ILE A 16 45.14 -17.14 -11.40
N GLU A 17 45.29 -16.09 -12.21
CA GLU A 17 46.54 -15.32 -12.29
C GLU A 17 46.86 -14.63 -10.96
N ASP A 18 45.86 -14.01 -10.32
CA ASP A 18 46.02 -13.39 -8.99
C ASP A 18 46.37 -14.42 -7.90
N ILE A 19 45.72 -15.60 -7.89
CA ILE A 19 46.04 -16.69 -6.95
C ILE A 19 47.49 -17.15 -7.12
N LYS A 20 47.94 -17.35 -8.36
CA LYS A 20 49.32 -17.75 -8.66
C LYS A 20 50.32 -16.69 -8.22
N ARG A 21 50.04 -15.41 -8.45
CA ARG A 21 50.86 -14.30 -7.95
C ARG A 21 50.96 -14.34 -6.42
N LEU A 22 49.83 -14.51 -5.73
CA LEU A 22 49.79 -14.58 -4.26
C LEU A 22 50.57 -15.78 -3.71
N MET A 23 50.59 -16.92 -4.42
CA MET A 23 51.41 -18.08 -4.04
C MET A 23 52.91 -17.79 -4.08
N GLU A 24 53.36 -16.87 -4.92
CA GLU A 24 54.75 -16.42 -4.98
C GLU A 24 55.04 -15.35 -3.91
N GLU A 25 54.10 -14.43 -3.70
CA GLU A 25 54.28 -13.25 -2.83
C GLU A 25 54.05 -13.53 -1.34
N ASP A 26 53.00 -14.28 -0.98
CA ASP A 26 52.60 -14.56 0.39
C ASP A 26 52.02 -15.97 0.56
N LYS A 27 52.93 -16.95 0.68
CA LYS A 27 52.61 -18.37 0.92
C LYS A 27 51.82 -18.62 2.20
N SER A 28 51.81 -17.68 3.16
CA SER A 28 51.09 -17.85 4.43
C SER A 28 49.57 -17.84 4.26
N LEU A 29 49.06 -17.23 3.18
CA LEU A 29 47.64 -17.21 2.84
C LEU A 29 47.08 -18.62 2.60
N PHE A 30 47.93 -19.53 2.13
CA PHE A 30 47.60 -20.92 1.78
C PHE A 30 47.93 -21.90 2.91
N ALA A 31 48.20 -21.41 4.13
CA ALA A 31 48.53 -22.25 5.27
C ALA A 31 47.34 -23.18 5.65
N VAL A 32 47.69 -24.44 5.87
CA VAL A 32 46.78 -25.59 5.91
C VAL A 32 45.92 -25.60 7.18
N THR A 33 44.60 -25.76 7.06
CA THR A 33 43.67 -25.93 8.19
C THR A 33 43.54 -27.39 8.67
N SER A 34 44.15 -28.37 7.99
CA SER A 34 43.85 -29.80 8.16
C SER A 34 45.02 -30.76 8.43
N THR A 35 46.30 -30.33 8.43
CA THR A 35 47.45 -31.25 8.61
C THR A 35 48.28 -30.92 9.87
N PRO A 36 48.21 -31.74 10.95
CA PRO A 36 49.00 -31.53 12.16
C PRO A 36 50.51 -31.71 11.92
N GLY A 37 51.34 -30.77 12.40
CA GLY A 37 52.82 -30.87 12.39
C GLY A 37 53.56 -30.00 11.35
N LEU A 38 52.83 -29.15 10.63
CA LEU A 38 53.33 -28.36 9.50
C LEU A 38 53.87 -27.00 9.99
N LYS A 39 55.17 -26.70 9.76
CA LYS A 39 55.84 -25.50 10.32
C LYS A 39 56.13 -24.39 9.29
N THR A 40 56.51 -24.76 8.06
CA THR A 40 56.92 -23.80 7.01
C THR A 40 56.51 -24.28 5.62
N VAL A 41 56.00 -23.37 4.81
CA VAL A 41 55.70 -23.58 3.38
C VAL A 41 56.92 -23.16 2.58
N HIS A 42 57.64 -24.11 1.97
CA HIS A 42 58.83 -23.82 1.18
C HIS A 42 58.48 -23.50 -0.27
N ASP A 43 57.61 -24.31 -0.86
CA ASP A 43 57.11 -24.12 -2.22
C ASP A 43 55.64 -24.54 -2.32
N ILE A 44 54.91 -23.97 -3.28
CA ILE A 44 53.49 -24.28 -3.50
C ILE A 44 53.13 -24.09 -4.98
N ILE A 45 52.44 -25.06 -5.55
CA ILE A 45 52.08 -25.12 -6.97
C ILE A 45 50.57 -25.20 -7.08
N PHE A 46 49.98 -24.23 -7.77
CA PHE A 46 48.55 -24.19 -8.05
C PHE A 46 48.08 -25.39 -8.88
N GLN A 47 46.99 -26.04 -8.47
CA GLN A 47 46.31 -27.06 -9.27
C GLN A 47 44.92 -26.59 -9.73
N SER A 48 44.06 -26.21 -8.79
CA SER A 48 42.69 -25.81 -9.08
C SER A 48 42.15 -24.82 -8.06
N ALA A 49 41.13 -24.05 -8.46
CA ALA A 49 40.37 -23.20 -7.55
C ALA A 49 38.87 -23.38 -7.82
N THR A 50 38.11 -23.60 -6.75
CA THR A 50 36.66 -23.74 -6.78
C THR A 50 36.03 -22.60 -5.99
N VAL A 51 35.05 -21.91 -6.58
CA VAL A 51 34.28 -20.87 -5.87
C VAL A 51 33.36 -21.51 -4.83
N ILE A 52 33.53 -21.16 -3.56
CA ILE A 52 32.65 -21.58 -2.45
C ILE A 52 31.44 -20.65 -2.38
N SER A 53 31.69 -19.34 -2.33
CA SER A 53 30.64 -18.31 -2.24
C SER A 53 31.11 -16.97 -2.77
N VAL A 54 30.17 -16.15 -3.22
CA VAL A 54 30.41 -14.77 -3.67
C VAL A 54 29.43 -13.87 -2.94
N HIS A 55 29.93 -12.88 -2.20
CA HIS A 55 29.12 -11.92 -1.47
C HIS A 55 29.31 -10.51 -2.04
N PRO A 56 28.39 -10.04 -2.90
CA PRO A 56 28.47 -8.70 -3.48
C PRO A 56 27.98 -7.63 -2.50
N ARG A 57 28.71 -6.52 -2.39
CA ARG A 57 28.39 -5.38 -1.53
C ARG A 57 28.52 -4.07 -2.32
N LEU A 58 27.49 -3.24 -2.31
CA LEU A 58 27.52 -1.93 -2.95
C LEU A 58 28.40 -0.95 -2.14
N LYS A 59 29.38 -0.32 -2.79
CA LYS A 59 30.26 0.69 -2.15
C LYS A 59 29.82 2.11 -2.49
N THR A 60 29.48 2.33 -3.75
CA THR A 60 28.87 3.56 -4.27
C THR A 60 27.82 3.15 -5.31
N ALA A 61 27.09 4.12 -5.89
CA ALA A 61 26.11 3.83 -6.94
C ALA A 61 26.66 2.96 -8.09
N ASN A 62 27.96 3.06 -8.37
CA ASN A 62 28.58 2.46 -9.56
C ASN A 62 29.68 1.44 -9.25
N LEU A 63 29.92 1.12 -7.98
CA LEU A 63 31.04 0.27 -7.56
C LEU A 63 30.57 -0.80 -6.58
N ILE A 64 30.89 -2.06 -6.89
CA ILE A 64 30.58 -3.24 -6.09
C ILE A 64 31.88 -3.81 -5.55
N LEU A 65 31.93 -4.12 -4.26
CA LEU A 65 32.95 -4.97 -3.68
C LEU A 65 32.45 -6.42 -3.68
N LEU A 66 33.18 -7.31 -4.34
CA LEU A 66 32.94 -8.74 -4.33
C LEU A 66 33.86 -9.40 -3.32
N HIS A 67 33.28 -9.99 -2.28
CA HIS A 67 33.99 -10.88 -1.37
C HIS A 67 33.82 -12.32 -1.87
N ILE A 68 34.89 -12.92 -2.42
CA ILE A 68 34.82 -14.24 -3.04
C ILE A 68 35.62 -15.24 -2.20
N ASN A 69 34.94 -16.28 -1.73
CA ASN A 69 35.56 -17.39 -1.03
C ASN A 69 35.88 -18.50 -2.03
N PHE A 70 37.12 -18.98 -2.00
CA PHE A 70 37.63 -20.06 -2.84
C PHE A 70 38.14 -21.20 -1.98
N GLN A 71 37.98 -22.41 -2.50
CA GLN A 71 38.76 -23.57 -2.11
C GLN A 71 39.86 -23.75 -3.16
N VAL A 72 41.12 -23.71 -2.74
CA VAL A 72 42.27 -23.82 -3.64
C VAL A 72 43.00 -25.13 -3.36
N ASP A 73 43.08 -25.97 -4.39
CA ASP A 73 43.89 -27.18 -4.36
C ASP A 73 45.28 -26.88 -4.93
N SER A 74 46.29 -27.35 -4.21
CA SER A 74 47.68 -27.08 -4.51
C SER A 74 48.56 -28.26 -4.10
N GLU A 75 49.73 -28.35 -4.74
CA GLU A 75 50.79 -29.27 -4.32
C GLU A 75 51.90 -28.45 -3.70
N GLY A 76 52.22 -28.69 -2.43
CA GLY A 76 53.21 -27.90 -1.70
C GLY A 76 54.32 -28.74 -1.10
N CYS A 77 55.50 -28.14 -0.99
CA CYS A 77 56.64 -28.67 -0.27
C CYS A 77 56.66 -28.09 1.14
N PHE A 78 56.45 -28.95 2.14
CA PHE A 78 56.30 -28.52 3.53
C PHE A 78 57.38 -29.13 4.41
N GLY A 79 57.90 -28.30 5.32
CA GLY A 79 58.82 -28.73 6.35
C GLY A 79 58.08 -29.45 7.49
N PHE A 80 58.37 -30.74 7.65
CA PHE A 80 58.01 -31.55 8.80
C PHE A 80 59.20 -31.64 9.78
N ASP A 81 59.02 -32.25 10.96
CA ASP A 81 60.11 -32.43 11.93
C ASP A 81 61.23 -33.33 11.37
N GLY A 82 62.18 -32.73 10.64
CA GLY A 82 63.41 -33.34 10.14
C GLY A 82 63.46 -33.68 8.65
N TYR A 83 62.40 -33.41 7.87
CA TYR A 83 62.39 -33.65 6.41
C TYR A 83 61.36 -32.77 5.69
N ASP A 84 61.58 -32.55 4.39
CA ASP A 84 60.63 -31.89 3.49
C ASP A 84 59.92 -32.94 2.65
N ASP A 85 58.61 -32.80 2.46
CA ASP A 85 57.83 -33.69 1.60
C ASP A 85 56.83 -32.90 0.76
N TRP A 86 56.50 -33.45 -0.42
CA TRP A 86 55.50 -32.91 -1.31
C TRP A 86 54.14 -33.54 -1.00
N CYS A 87 53.15 -32.73 -0.67
CA CYS A 87 51.80 -33.22 -0.40
C CYS A 87 50.72 -32.33 -1.01
N GLN A 88 49.55 -32.94 -1.22
CA GLN A 88 48.35 -32.25 -1.67
C GLN A 88 47.74 -31.47 -0.52
N VAL A 89 47.42 -30.21 -0.78
CA VAL A 89 46.89 -29.28 0.19
C VAL A 89 45.71 -28.53 -0.40
N THR A 90 44.63 -28.55 0.37
CA THR A 90 43.42 -27.76 0.12
C THR A 90 43.36 -26.64 1.15
N SER A 91 43.27 -25.41 0.67
CA SER A 91 43.23 -24.21 1.51
C SER A 91 42.05 -23.32 1.14
N ASP A 92 41.38 -22.77 2.14
CA ASP A 92 40.33 -21.79 1.92
C ASP A 92 40.93 -20.39 1.84
N LEU A 93 40.48 -19.60 0.86
CA LEU A 93 41.01 -18.28 0.56
C LEU A 93 39.87 -17.30 0.29
N THR A 94 39.90 -16.12 0.91
CA THR A 94 39.00 -15.01 0.57
C THR A 94 39.75 -13.99 -0.28
N LEU A 95 39.22 -13.66 -1.46
CA LEU A 95 39.73 -12.57 -2.30
C LEU A 95 38.67 -11.48 -2.46
N ASP A 96 39.10 -10.23 -2.35
CA ASP A 96 38.26 -9.05 -2.55
C ASP A 96 38.55 -8.40 -3.89
N TYR A 97 37.49 -8.09 -4.64
CA TYR A 97 37.57 -7.43 -5.93
C TYR A 97 36.60 -6.25 -6.01
N TYR A 98 37.04 -5.16 -6.63
CA TYR A 98 36.11 -4.15 -7.12
C TYR A 98 35.55 -4.57 -8.49
N LEU A 99 34.24 -4.51 -8.62
CA LEU A 99 33.50 -4.73 -9.85
C LEU A 99 32.72 -3.45 -10.21
N SER A 100 32.89 -2.98 -11.44
CA SER A 100 32.04 -1.94 -12.02
C SER A 100 31.66 -2.29 -13.44
N PHE A 101 30.44 -1.95 -13.84
CA PHE A 101 29.98 -2.06 -15.22
C PHE A 101 30.07 -0.69 -15.90
N ASP A 102 30.61 -0.67 -17.12
CA ASP A 102 30.59 0.51 -17.97
C ASP A 102 29.27 0.64 -18.73
N LYS A 103 29.09 1.76 -19.44
CA LYS A 103 27.90 2.04 -20.26
C LYS A 103 27.81 1.09 -21.48
N ALA A 104 28.95 0.66 -22.03
CA ALA A 104 28.99 -0.23 -23.19
C ALA A 104 28.68 -1.71 -22.87
N GLY A 105 28.40 -2.04 -21.59
CA GLY A 105 28.15 -3.40 -21.13
C GLY A 105 29.43 -4.20 -20.84
N SER A 106 30.60 -3.55 -20.85
CA SER A 106 31.86 -4.13 -20.38
C SER A 106 31.98 -3.97 -18.86
N TYR A 107 32.93 -4.68 -18.25
CA TYR A 107 33.14 -4.66 -16.81
C TYR A 107 34.63 -4.48 -16.47
N ASP A 108 34.88 -3.77 -15.38
CA ASP A 108 36.19 -3.71 -14.74
C ASP A 108 36.17 -4.61 -13.50
N PHE A 109 37.18 -5.48 -13.37
CA PHE A 109 37.34 -6.41 -12.26
C PHE A 109 38.75 -6.25 -11.68
N LEU A 110 38.85 -5.59 -10.53
CA LEU A 110 40.12 -5.15 -9.95
C LEU A 110 40.38 -5.81 -8.60
N PHE A 111 41.49 -6.52 -8.48
CA PHE A 111 41.96 -7.10 -7.22
C PHE A 111 42.20 -6.03 -6.14
N VAL A 112 41.73 -6.31 -4.92
CA VAL A 112 41.87 -5.42 -3.75
C VAL A 112 42.80 -6.03 -2.73
N GLU A 113 42.42 -7.17 -2.16
CA GLU A 113 43.21 -7.86 -1.14
C GLU A 113 42.85 -9.35 -1.02
N ALA A 114 43.73 -10.10 -0.36
CA ALA A 114 43.59 -11.53 -0.11
C ALA A 114 43.71 -11.83 1.38
N ARG A 115 42.93 -12.79 1.89
CA ARG A 115 42.93 -13.20 3.29
C ARG A 115 42.79 -14.71 3.38
N SER A 116 43.54 -15.33 4.30
CA SER A 116 43.42 -16.77 4.59
C SER A 116 42.08 -17.11 5.25
N GLY A 117 41.53 -18.27 4.88
CA GLY A 117 40.24 -18.80 5.32
C GLY A 117 39.06 -18.27 4.50
N ALA A 118 37.93 -18.97 4.58
CA ALA A 118 36.66 -18.47 4.10
C ALA A 118 36.07 -17.50 5.14
N LYS A 119 35.76 -16.27 4.72
CA LYS A 119 35.12 -15.27 5.60
C LYS A 119 33.78 -14.86 5.00
N ASP A 120 32.74 -14.93 5.82
CA ASP A 120 31.45 -14.35 5.50
C ASP A 120 31.39 -12.91 6.02
N ASN A 121 31.46 -11.94 5.11
CA ASN A 121 31.24 -10.52 5.40
C ASN A 121 29.82 -10.12 4.99
N TYR A 122 28.82 -10.59 5.75
CA TYR A 122 27.46 -10.11 5.55
C TYR A 122 27.29 -8.72 6.18
N ASP A 123 26.95 -7.73 5.35
CA ASP A 123 26.53 -6.40 5.78
C ASP A 123 25.10 -6.16 5.31
N GLU A 124 24.12 -6.23 6.21
CA GLU A 124 22.71 -6.03 5.88
C GLU A 124 22.46 -4.70 5.13
N THR A 125 23.29 -3.68 5.34
CA THR A 125 23.04 -2.35 4.79
C THR A 125 23.41 -2.18 3.32
N ASN A 126 24.47 -2.84 2.89
CA ASN A 126 25.04 -2.66 1.55
C ASN A 126 25.14 -3.97 0.76
N SER A 127 24.72 -5.09 1.34
CA SER A 127 24.72 -6.36 0.62
C SER A 127 23.77 -6.33 -0.56
N LEU A 128 24.24 -6.89 -1.66
CA LEU A 128 23.44 -7.17 -2.83
C LEU A 128 23.04 -8.64 -2.79
N ARG A 129 21.90 -8.96 -3.40
CA ARG A 129 21.53 -10.33 -3.71
C ARG A 129 22.49 -10.90 -4.77
N GLN A 130 22.41 -12.20 -4.99
CA GLN A 130 23.22 -12.93 -5.98
C GLN A 130 22.93 -12.52 -7.43
N ASP A 131 21.84 -11.79 -7.67
CA ASP A 131 21.46 -11.16 -8.93
C ASP A 131 21.78 -9.64 -8.95
N LEU A 132 22.54 -9.14 -7.98
CA LEU A 132 22.93 -7.73 -7.79
C LEU A 132 21.77 -6.76 -7.48
N ILE A 133 20.60 -7.27 -7.11
CA ILE A 133 19.53 -6.42 -6.56
C ILE A 133 19.88 -6.05 -5.11
N PRO A 134 19.88 -4.76 -4.73
CA PRO A 134 20.17 -4.35 -3.36
C PRO A 134 19.16 -4.89 -2.35
N TYR A 135 19.63 -5.25 -1.15
CA TYR A 135 18.73 -5.48 -0.02
C TYR A 135 18.42 -4.14 0.66
N ILE A 136 17.17 -3.69 0.59
CA ILE A 136 16.72 -2.45 1.21
C ILE A 136 15.49 -2.74 2.06
N SER A 137 15.65 -2.64 3.38
CA SER A 137 14.53 -2.73 4.33
C SER A 137 13.66 -1.48 4.28
N SER A 138 12.37 -1.64 4.59
CA SER A 138 11.40 -0.54 4.57
C SER A 138 11.77 0.61 5.52
N SER A 139 12.42 0.31 6.65
CA SER A 139 12.91 1.31 7.60
C SER A 139 14.01 2.21 7.03
N ARG A 140 14.69 1.79 5.96
CA ARG A 140 15.80 2.51 5.33
C ARG A 140 15.42 3.24 4.04
N TYR A 141 14.16 3.20 3.61
CA TYR A 141 13.76 3.88 2.36
C TYR A 141 14.00 5.39 2.39
N ASP A 142 13.83 6.03 3.54
CA ASP A 142 14.16 7.47 3.69
C ASP A 142 15.68 7.72 3.63
N ASP A 143 16.49 6.84 4.20
CA ASP A 143 17.95 6.95 4.15
C ASP A 143 18.46 6.79 2.71
N GLU A 144 17.90 5.84 1.96
CA GLU A 144 18.25 5.62 0.55
C GLU A 144 17.81 6.79 -0.34
N ALA A 145 16.66 7.41 -0.05
CA ALA A 145 16.26 8.65 -0.71
C ALA A 145 17.24 9.80 -0.39
N GLU A 146 17.66 9.96 0.87
CA GLU A 146 18.67 10.97 1.25
C GLU A 146 20.03 10.70 0.58
N VAL A 147 20.45 9.44 0.42
CA VAL A 147 21.67 9.06 -0.30
C VAL A 147 21.56 9.45 -1.77
N PHE A 148 20.48 9.08 -2.46
CA PHE A 148 20.22 9.48 -3.84
C PHE A 148 20.28 11.00 -4.01
N LEU A 149 19.61 11.74 -3.13
CA LEU A 149 19.57 13.20 -3.20
C LEU A 149 20.94 13.81 -2.91
N ARG A 150 21.73 13.28 -1.98
CA ARG A 150 23.07 13.80 -1.72
C ARG A 150 23.97 13.68 -2.95
N ASP A 151 23.82 12.60 -3.70
CA ASP A 151 24.68 12.31 -4.86
C ASP A 151 24.20 13.04 -6.12
N VAL A 152 22.88 13.26 -6.27
CA VAL A 152 22.27 13.79 -7.51
C VAL A 152 21.67 15.20 -7.34
N TYR A 153 21.05 15.51 -6.20
CA TYR A 153 20.27 16.74 -5.98
C TYR A 153 20.45 17.32 -4.55
N PRO A 154 21.69 17.66 -4.13
CA PRO A 154 22.02 17.91 -2.72
C PRO A 154 21.31 19.13 -2.12
N GLU A 155 20.96 20.12 -2.94
CA GLU A 155 20.25 21.31 -2.51
C GLU A 155 18.85 21.02 -1.95
N ALA A 156 18.21 19.92 -2.37
CA ALA A 156 16.91 19.48 -1.86
C ALA A 156 16.98 18.95 -0.41
N LEU A 157 18.17 18.77 0.14
CA LEU A 157 18.38 18.41 1.55
C LEU A 157 18.61 19.64 2.45
N ALA A 158 18.86 20.82 1.87
CA ALA A 158 19.19 22.02 2.62
C ALA A 158 17.96 22.87 2.98
N LYS A 159 16.98 22.95 2.07
CA LYS A 159 15.73 23.71 2.27
C LYS A 159 14.56 23.02 1.55
N PRO A 160 13.31 23.20 2.03
CA PRO A 160 12.14 22.72 1.31
C PRO A 160 12.08 23.30 -0.10
N MET A 161 11.96 22.44 -1.09
CA MET A 161 11.81 22.80 -2.50
C MET A 161 11.19 21.64 -3.30
N PRO A 162 10.52 21.92 -4.43
CA PRO A 162 10.18 20.89 -5.40
C PRO A 162 11.44 20.33 -6.06
N ILE A 163 11.37 19.06 -6.49
CA ILE A 163 12.42 18.40 -7.25
C ILE A 163 11.93 18.17 -8.68
N ASP A 164 12.69 18.66 -9.64
CA ASP A 164 12.38 18.51 -11.06
C ASP A 164 12.97 17.18 -11.59
N GLY A 165 12.08 16.28 -12.02
CA GLY A 165 12.48 14.99 -12.60
C GLY A 165 13.36 15.11 -13.85
N PHE A 166 13.20 16.16 -14.66
CA PHE A 166 14.04 16.38 -15.84
C PHE A 166 15.46 16.79 -15.46
N ASP A 167 15.62 17.62 -14.43
CA ASP A 167 16.94 18.01 -13.90
C ASP A 167 17.63 16.79 -13.26
N VAL A 168 16.90 15.97 -12.50
CA VAL A 168 17.43 14.70 -11.97
C VAL A 168 17.91 13.77 -13.10
N ALA A 169 17.12 13.59 -14.16
CA ALA A 169 17.51 12.79 -15.31
C ALA A 169 18.80 13.35 -15.95
N LEU A 170 18.86 14.67 -16.19
CA LEU A 170 20.02 15.33 -16.76
C LEU A 170 21.29 15.12 -15.93
N ARG A 171 21.19 15.24 -14.60
CA ARG A 171 22.34 15.05 -13.67
C ARG A 171 22.83 13.60 -13.60
N LEU A 172 22.00 12.64 -14.01
CA LEU A 172 22.37 11.22 -14.16
C LEU A 172 22.87 10.87 -15.57
N ASP A 173 23.07 11.88 -16.43
CA ASP A 173 23.36 11.73 -17.87
C ASP A 173 22.27 10.94 -18.63
N LEU A 174 21.01 11.11 -18.23
CA LEU A 174 19.86 10.47 -18.85
C LEU A 174 19.09 11.40 -19.77
N LYS A 175 18.48 10.80 -20.80
CA LYS A 175 17.58 11.48 -21.72
C LYS A 175 16.13 11.11 -21.43
N ALA A 176 15.38 12.00 -20.78
CA ALA A 176 13.94 11.85 -20.62
C ALA A 176 13.21 12.20 -21.93
N THR A 177 12.55 11.22 -22.54
CA THR A 177 11.89 11.36 -23.86
C THR A 177 10.39 11.05 -23.74
N PRO A 178 9.50 11.91 -24.28
CA PRO A 178 8.06 11.64 -24.28
C PRO A 178 7.72 10.42 -25.14
N TYR A 179 6.79 9.60 -24.67
CA TYR A 179 6.29 8.43 -25.37
C TYR A 179 4.79 8.24 -25.12
N GLU A 180 4.07 7.72 -26.10
CA GLU A 180 2.67 7.33 -25.94
C GLU A 180 2.60 5.80 -25.83
N PHE A 181 2.44 5.32 -24.60
CA PHE A 181 2.24 3.90 -24.36
C PHE A 181 0.81 3.49 -24.76
N ASP A 182 0.61 2.20 -25.05
CA ASP A 182 -0.74 1.68 -25.24
C ASP A 182 -1.56 1.93 -23.96
N SER A 183 -2.71 2.57 -24.13
CA SER A 183 -3.67 2.88 -23.06
C SER A 183 -4.06 1.67 -22.20
N CYS A 184 -3.96 0.44 -22.75
CA CYS A 184 -4.24 -0.79 -22.03
C CYS A 184 -3.07 -1.31 -21.17
N SER A 185 -1.85 -0.79 -21.35
CA SER A 185 -0.62 -1.44 -20.85
C SER A 185 -0.28 -1.17 -19.39
N GLN A 186 -0.97 -0.25 -18.69
CA GLN A 186 -0.63 0.26 -17.34
C GLN A 186 0.81 0.81 -17.18
N VAL A 187 1.65 0.76 -18.22
CA VAL A 187 3.03 1.24 -18.21
C VAL A 187 3.03 2.76 -18.32
N LEU A 188 3.75 3.41 -17.40
CA LEU A 188 3.87 4.87 -17.35
C LEU A 188 5.25 5.36 -17.75
N GLY A 189 6.27 4.52 -17.62
CA GLY A 189 7.63 4.84 -17.98
C GLY A 189 8.45 3.58 -18.25
N ARG A 190 9.62 3.77 -18.89
CA ARG A 190 10.62 2.72 -19.11
C ARG A 190 12.02 3.30 -19.16
N THR A 191 12.94 2.67 -18.46
CA THR A 191 14.38 2.95 -18.52
C THR A 191 15.09 1.95 -19.44
N TYR A 192 15.94 2.46 -20.34
CA TYR A 192 16.74 1.66 -21.26
C TYR A 192 18.19 1.59 -20.81
N PHE A 193 18.60 0.41 -20.32
CA PHE A 193 19.96 0.09 -19.86
C PHE A 193 20.93 -0.29 -20.98
N LYS A 194 20.41 -0.46 -22.20
CA LYS A 194 21.16 -0.67 -23.44
C LYS A 194 20.38 -0.09 -24.61
N SER A 195 21.06 0.05 -25.75
CA SER A 195 20.39 0.44 -26.99
C SER A 195 19.51 -0.71 -27.49
N THR A 196 18.23 -0.45 -27.74
CA THR A 196 17.21 -1.46 -28.07
C THR A 196 16.36 -1.00 -29.26
N GLU A 197 16.04 -1.93 -30.16
CA GLU A 197 15.06 -1.69 -31.23
C GLU A 197 13.64 -1.71 -30.66
N GLU A 198 12.91 -0.60 -30.82
CA GLU A 198 11.50 -0.46 -30.50
C GLU A 198 10.69 -0.20 -31.78
N GLU A 199 9.36 -0.31 -31.72
CA GLU A 199 8.48 -0.12 -32.89
C GLU A 199 8.69 1.22 -33.61
N ARG A 200 9.10 2.27 -32.87
CA ARG A 200 9.34 3.63 -33.38
C ARG A 200 10.81 3.93 -33.70
N GLY A 201 11.68 2.92 -33.70
CA GLY A 201 13.10 3.02 -34.00
C GLY A 201 14.00 2.62 -32.82
N VAL A 202 15.30 2.81 -32.99
CA VAL A 202 16.29 2.47 -31.96
C VAL A 202 16.25 3.50 -30.84
N VAL A 203 16.02 3.03 -29.61
CA VAL A 203 16.15 3.81 -28.39
C VAL A 203 17.55 3.60 -27.85
N SER A 204 18.29 4.69 -27.61
CA SER A 204 19.66 4.60 -27.08
C SER A 204 19.68 4.24 -25.60
N GLU A 205 20.78 3.62 -25.17
CA GLU A 205 21.14 3.49 -23.76
C GLU A 205 21.03 4.84 -23.02
N GLY A 206 20.63 4.82 -21.75
CA GLY A 206 20.48 6.03 -20.94
C GLY A 206 19.24 6.85 -21.30
N THR A 207 18.23 6.22 -21.92
CA THR A 207 16.95 6.86 -22.22
C THR A 207 15.89 6.46 -21.20
N VAL A 208 15.16 7.45 -20.70
CA VAL A 208 13.95 7.26 -19.90
C VAL A 208 12.75 7.69 -20.74
N LEU A 209 11.91 6.73 -21.13
CA LEU A 209 10.63 7.02 -21.75
C LEU A 209 9.60 7.32 -20.66
N TYR A 210 8.78 8.34 -20.87
CA TYR A 210 7.68 8.67 -19.96
C TYR A 210 6.39 8.94 -20.72
N ASP A 211 5.28 8.54 -20.13
CA ASP A 211 3.96 8.68 -20.71
C ASP A 211 3.52 10.15 -20.81
N THR A 212 3.01 10.54 -21.99
CA THR A 212 2.39 11.85 -22.21
C THR A 212 0.88 11.82 -22.22
N SER A 213 0.23 10.65 -22.17
CA SER A 213 -1.22 10.52 -22.27
C SER A 213 -1.97 11.19 -21.10
N SER A 214 -1.30 11.35 -19.95
CA SER A 214 -1.86 11.99 -18.77
C SER A 214 -1.26 13.38 -18.51
N GLY A 215 -2.11 14.42 -18.51
CA GLY A 215 -1.74 15.82 -18.27
C GLY A 215 -1.36 16.17 -16.82
N ASN A 216 -1.11 15.18 -15.96
CA ASN A 216 -0.81 15.39 -14.54
C ASN A 216 0.70 15.54 -14.32
N ALA A 217 1.17 16.77 -14.08
CA ALA A 217 2.58 17.08 -13.88
C ALA A 217 3.22 16.29 -12.72
N GLY A 218 2.50 16.09 -11.61
CA GLY A 218 3.01 15.32 -10.47
C GLY A 218 3.15 13.82 -10.77
N ARG A 219 2.24 13.26 -11.57
CA ARG A 219 2.38 11.88 -12.08
C ARG A 219 3.60 11.75 -12.98
N ARG A 220 3.82 12.73 -13.86
CA ARG A 220 4.99 12.76 -14.75
C ARG A 220 6.31 12.81 -13.98
N SER A 221 6.44 13.71 -13.01
CA SER A 221 7.66 13.83 -12.20
C SER A 221 7.94 12.54 -11.43
N ASN A 222 6.90 11.95 -10.82
CA ASN A 222 6.99 10.64 -10.15
C ASN A 222 7.51 9.54 -11.09
N THR A 223 6.91 9.39 -12.28
CA THR A 223 7.39 8.43 -13.27
C THR A 223 8.86 8.64 -13.62
N ILE A 224 9.27 9.87 -13.92
CA ILE A 224 10.65 10.14 -14.35
C ILE A 224 11.63 9.82 -13.21
N ILE A 225 11.34 10.23 -11.97
CA ILE A 225 12.19 9.90 -10.82
C ILE A 225 12.23 8.40 -10.54
N HIS A 226 11.10 7.70 -10.67
CA HIS A 226 11.00 6.23 -10.53
C HIS A 226 11.96 5.53 -11.49
N GLU A 227 11.91 5.91 -12.77
CA GLU A 227 12.81 5.41 -13.81
C GLU A 227 14.28 5.81 -13.56
N CYS A 228 14.55 7.05 -13.15
CA CYS A 228 15.89 7.49 -12.76
C CYS A 228 16.45 6.70 -11.57
N PHE A 229 15.60 6.30 -10.63
CA PHE A 229 16.01 5.46 -9.51
C PHE A 229 16.38 4.04 -9.98
N HIS A 230 15.63 3.47 -10.93
CA HIS A 230 16.04 2.23 -11.59
C HIS A 230 17.41 2.35 -12.24
N TRP A 231 17.67 3.45 -12.97
CA TRP A 231 18.99 3.70 -13.52
C TRP A 231 20.08 3.76 -12.45
N TYR A 232 19.87 4.58 -11.42
CA TYR A 232 20.85 4.82 -10.37
C TYR A 232 21.17 3.56 -9.54
N LYS A 233 20.15 2.79 -9.15
CA LYS A 233 20.28 1.72 -8.16
C LYS A 233 20.24 0.31 -8.76
N HIS A 234 19.56 0.10 -9.88
CA HIS A 234 19.24 -1.23 -10.40
C HIS A 234 20.00 -1.64 -11.66
N ARG A 235 20.80 -0.74 -12.26
CA ARG A 235 21.56 -1.02 -13.50
C ARG A 235 22.46 -2.26 -13.42
N HIS A 236 23.02 -2.58 -12.25
CA HIS A 236 23.91 -3.73 -12.06
C HIS A 236 23.21 -5.07 -12.30
N TYR A 237 21.94 -5.18 -11.90
CA TYR A 237 21.11 -6.35 -12.20
C TYR A 237 20.97 -6.55 -13.71
N PHE A 238 20.69 -5.47 -14.45
CA PHE A 238 20.52 -5.53 -15.90
C PHE A 238 21.84 -5.81 -16.63
N ALA A 239 22.95 -5.20 -16.20
CA ALA A 239 24.27 -5.45 -16.76
C ALA A 239 24.71 -6.92 -16.58
N LEU A 240 24.56 -7.46 -15.37
CA LEU A 240 24.85 -8.88 -15.12
C LEU A 240 23.91 -9.79 -15.91
N LYS A 241 22.65 -9.39 -16.10
CA LYS A 241 21.68 -10.17 -16.87
C LYS A 241 22.07 -10.26 -18.32
N ASP A 242 22.46 -9.13 -18.89
CA ASP A 242 22.89 -9.00 -20.27
C ASP A 242 24.15 -9.82 -20.55
N LEU A 243 25.14 -9.80 -19.65
CA LEU A 243 26.36 -10.62 -19.78
C LEU A 243 26.10 -12.13 -19.75
N LEU A 244 25.04 -12.55 -19.07
CA LEU A 244 24.69 -13.96 -18.90
C LEU A 244 23.52 -14.40 -19.82
N GLU A 245 23.14 -13.57 -20.80
CA GLU A 245 21.92 -13.71 -21.64
C GLU A 245 21.75 -15.08 -22.32
N SER A 246 22.83 -15.85 -22.52
CA SER A 246 22.77 -17.21 -23.08
C SER A 246 22.18 -18.26 -22.14
N ASP A 247 21.96 -17.94 -20.85
CA ASP A 247 21.60 -18.91 -19.82
C ASP A 247 20.40 -18.45 -18.97
N GLN A 248 19.21 -18.43 -19.60
CA GLN A 248 17.95 -18.10 -18.92
C GLN A 248 17.66 -18.97 -17.68
N SER A 249 18.31 -20.13 -17.55
CA SER A 249 18.16 -21.03 -16.40
C SER A 249 18.83 -20.50 -15.12
N VAL A 250 19.75 -19.53 -15.24
CA VAL A 250 20.59 -19.01 -14.14
C VAL A 250 19.91 -17.89 -13.37
N TYR A 251 19.16 -17.04 -14.06
CA TYR A 251 18.26 -16.11 -13.41
C TYR A 251 17.06 -16.90 -12.95
N GLY A 252 16.85 -16.98 -11.63
CA GLY A 252 15.73 -17.69 -11.03
C GLY A 252 14.38 -17.04 -11.40
N ASP A 253 13.48 -16.93 -10.43
CA ASP A 253 12.17 -16.35 -10.70
C ASP A 253 12.25 -14.86 -11.12
N MET A 254 12.18 -14.61 -12.44
CA MET A 254 12.16 -13.25 -13.01
C MET A 254 11.00 -12.41 -12.46
N LYS A 255 9.89 -13.04 -12.03
CA LYS A 255 8.78 -12.32 -11.39
C LYS A 255 9.21 -11.80 -10.03
N MET A 256 9.93 -12.60 -9.25
CA MET A 256 10.47 -12.18 -7.95
C MET A 256 11.47 -11.04 -8.11
N ALA A 257 12.42 -11.13 -9.06
CA ALA A 257 13.35 -10.05 -9.34
C ALA A 257 12.63 -8.74 -9.69
N ARG A 258 11.69 -8.79 -10.64
CA ARG A 258 10.87 -7.62 -11.02
C ARG A 258 10.07 -7.07 -9.84
N TYR A 259 9.50 -7.94 -9.00
CA TYR A 259 8.77 -7.53 -7.79
C TYR A 259 9.64 -6.68 -6.86
N TRP A 260 10.87 -7.11 -6.57
CA TRP A 260 11.76 -6.36 -5.68
C TRP A 260 12.22 -5.02 -6.28
N LEU A 261 12.58 -5.01 -7.56
CA LEU A 261 12.98 -3.79 -8.28
C LEU A 261 11.86 -2.73 -8.23
N GLU A 262 10.63 -3.13 -8.58
CA GLU A 262 9.48 -2.24 -8.58
C GLU A 262 9.07 -1.82 -7.17
N ARG A 263 9.11 -2.74 -6.20
CA ARG A 263 8.77 -2.43 -4.80
C ARG A 263 9.70 -1.36 -4.23
N GLN A 264 11.01 -1.46 -4.48
CA GLN A 264 11.98 -0.47 -4.01
C GLN A 264 11.77 0.89 -4.68
N ALA A 265 11.65 0.91 -6.01
CA ALA A 265 11.44 2.16 -6.75
C ALA A 265 10.12 2.86 -6.37
N LYS A 266 9.01 2.12 -6.26
CA LYS A 266 7.70 2.66 -5.85
C LYS A 266 7.70 3.27 -4.45
N ALA A 267 8.45 2.68 -3.53
CA ALA A 267 8.51 3.14 -2.15
C ALA A 267 9.48 4.32 -1.97
N ILE A 268 10.63 4.31 -2.64
CA ILE A 268 11.68 5.33 -2.47
C ILE A 268 11.38 6.60 -3.27
N THR A 269 10.75 6.50 -4.44
CA THR A 269 10.47 7.66 -5.31
C THR A 269 9.69 8.79 -4.62
N PRO A 270 8.57 8.54 -3.91
CA PRO A 270 7.88 9.59 -3.15
C PRO A 270 8.75 10.24 -2.08
N ARG A 271 9.72 9.50 -1.51
CA ARG A 271 10.64 9.96 -0.47
C ARG A 271 11.77 10.82 -1.05
N ILE A 272 12.17 10.54 -2.29
CA ILE A 272 13.05 11.42 -3.08
C ILE A 272 12.31 12.74 -3.33
N LEU A 273 11.09 12.69 -3.89
CA LEU A 273 10.29 13.89 -4.19
C LEU A 273 9.92 14.73 -2.95
N MET A 274 9.78 14.07 -1.79
CA MET A 274 9.41 14.70 -0.52
C MET A 274 10.39 14.27 0.59
N PRO A 275 11.62 14.84 0.62
CA PRO A 275 12.66 14.44 1.56
C PRO A 275 12.20 14.65 3.00
N LYS A 276 12.36 13.64 3.87
CA LYS A 276 11.74 13.57 5.20
C LYS A 276 11.84 14.86 6.01
N LYS A 277 13.06 15.36 6.21
CA LYS A 277 13.32 16.58 7.01
C LYS A 277 12.70 17.83 6.37
N MET A 278 12.79 17.94 5.04
CA MET A 278 12.28 19.11 4.33
C MET A 278 10.76 19.12 4.25
N PHE A 279 10.14 17.96 4.06
CA PHE A 279 8.71 17.79 4.08
C PHE A 279 8.13 18.12 5.45
N LEU A 280 8.69 17.56 6.53
CA LEU A 280 8.28 17.88 7.92
C LEU A 280 8.37 19.38 8.22
N LYS A 281 9.49 20.01 7.86
CA LYS A 281 9.68 21.45 8.08
C LYS A 281 8.61 22.28 7.36
N LYS A 282 8.25 21.93 6.13
CA LYS A 282 7.21 22.64 5.38
C LYS A 282 5.81 22.34 5.93
N ALA A 283 5.53 21.09 6.30
CA ALA A 283 4.25 20.69 6.88
C ALA A 283 3.98 21.41 8.20
N GLN A 284 4.96 21.44 9.11
CA GLN A 284 4.87 22.14 10.40
C GLN A 284 4.63 23.63 10.21
N ALA A 285 5.40 24.28 9.33
CA ALA A 285 5.20 25.70 9.04
C ALA A 285 3.78 26.01 8.52
N LEU A 286 3.24 25.17 7.62
CA LEU A 286 1.88 25.34 7.13
C LEU A 286 0.82 25.12 8.22
N ILE A 287 0.98 24.09 9.05
CA ILE A 287 0.07 23.83 10.18
C ILE A 287 0.07 25.02 11.16
N GLU A 288 1.25 25.53 11.53
CA GLU A 288 1.40 26.68 12.41
C GLU A 288 0.76 27.95 11.83
N ASP A 289 0.97 28.22 10.53
CA ASP A 289 0.35 29.35 9.83
C ASP A 289 -1.18 29.25 9.87
N TRP A 290 -1.75 28.10 9.50
CA TRP A 290 -3.19 27.89 9.51
C TRP A 290 -3.81 27.97 10.92
N GLN A 291 -3.15 27.42 11.93
CA GLN A 291 -3.59 27.51 13.32
C GLN A 291 -3.56 28.95 13.86
N THR A 292 -2.62 29.77 13.38
CA THR A 292 -2.46 31.16 13.82
C THR A 292 -3.49 32.09 13.16
N TYR A 293 -3.74 31.90 11.86
CA TYR A 293 -4.50 32.87 11.05
C TYR A 293 -5.93 32.44 10.72
N SER A 294 -6.35 31.23 11.08
CA SER A 294 -7.71 30.73 10.84
C SER A 294 -8.42 30.34 12.14
N GLN A 295 -9.74 30.25 12.10
CA GLN A 295 -10.57 29.65 13.17
C GLN A 295 -11.12 28.29 12.75
N LEU A 296 -10.39 27.59 11.87
CA LEU A 296 -10.81 26.30 11.32
C LEU A 296 -10.48 25.17 12.30
N SER A 297 -11.24 24.08 12.23
CA SER A 297 -10.91 22.88 12.97
C SER A 297 -9.64 22.23 12.42
N TYR A 298 -8.93 21.45 13.26
CA TYR A 298 -7.65 20.86 12.89
C TYR A 298 -7.72 19.98 11.62
N LEU A 299 -8.83 19.27 11.41
CA LEU A 299 -9.00 18.41 10.22
C LEU A 299 -9.16 19.20 8.94
N VAL A 300 -9.85 20.34 9.00
CA VAL A 300 -9.97 21.26 7.85
C VAL A 300 -8.62 21.92 7.58
N ILE A 301 -7.85 22.24 8.63
CA ILE A 301 -6.46 22.72 8.49
C ILE A 301 -5.61 21.65 7.78
N LEU A 302 -5.68 20.39 8.19
CA LEU A 302 -4.94 19.30 7.54
C LEU A 302 -5.32 19.13 6.07
N GLU A 303 -6.59 19.31 5.72
CA GLU A 303 -7.04 19.30 4.32
C GLU A 303 -6.31 20.37 3.49
N HIS A 304 -6.30 21.62 3.96
CA HIS A 304 -5.57 22.71 3.30
C HIS A 304 -4.07 22.43 3.23
N VAL A 305 -3.47 21.95 4.33
CA VAL A 305 -2.04 21.60 4.40
C VAL A 305 -1.68 20.54 3.37
N ILE A 306 -2.49 19.49 3.19
CA ILE A 306 -2.25 18.46 2.15
C ILE A 306 -2.27 19.07 0.76
N LEU A 307 -3.26 19.92 0.46
CA LEU A 307 -3.37 20.57 -0.85
C LEU A 307 -2.16 21.48 -1.14
N GLU A 308 -1.72 22.24 -0.14
CA GLU A 308 -0.56 23.12 -0.25
C GLU A 308 0.76 22.37 -0.34
N LEU A 309 0.95 21.29 0.41
CA LEU A 309 2.12 20.41 0.30
C LEU A 309 2.19 19.77 -1.09
N ALA A 310 1.07 19.26 -1.59
CA ALA A 310 0.99 18.68 -2.92
C ALA A 310 1.36 19.71 -4.01
N SER A 311 0.83 20.93 -3.89
CA SER A 311 1.17 22.04 -4.79
C SER A 311 2.65 22.42 -4.69
N PHE A 312 3.17 22.58 -3.48
CA PHE A 312 4.55 23.02 -3.22
C PHE A 312 5.60 22.03 -3.72
N PHE A 313 5.42 20.73 -3.42
CA PHE A 313 6.32 19.66 -3.88
C PHE A 313 5.99 19.16 -5.30
N GLN A 314 4.93 19.69 -5.93
CA GLN A 314 4.46 19.30 -7.26
C GLN A 314 4.14 17.79 -7.38
N VAL A 315 3.51 17.24 -6.36
CA VAL A 315 3.07 15.82 -6.30
C VAL A 315 1.55 15.71 -6.28
N SER A 316 1.02 14.50 -6.38
CA SER A 316 -0.43 14.30 -6.21
C SER A 316 -0.87 14.54 -4.76
N ARG A 317 -2.12 14.97 -4.57
CA ARG A 317 -2.74 15.10 -3.23
C ARG A 317 -2.61 13.82 -2.42
N GLN A 318 -2.83 12.69 -3.09
CA GLN A 318 -2.69 11.36 -2.50
C GLN A 318 -1.26 11.08 -2.01
N SER A 319 -0.25 11.45 -2.80
CA SER A 319 1.16 11.24 -2.43
C SER A 319 1.56 12.08 -1.21
N ALA A 320 1.16 13.35 -1.17
CA ALA A 320 1.41 14.23 -0.03
C ALA A 320 0.68 13.74 1.25
N LYS A 321 -0.57 13.28 1.12
CA LYS A 321 -1.32 12.65 2.21
C LYS A 321 -0.62 11.40 2.75
N ILE A 322 -0.25 10.46 1.88
CA ILE A 322 0.46 9.24 2.27
C ILE A 322 1.74 9.61 3.02
N ARG A 323 2.49 10.60 2.51
CA ARG A 323 3.74 11.04 3.13
C ARG A 323 3.55 11.63 4.52
N LEU A 324 2.47 12.38 4.76
CA LEU A 324 2.12 12.85 6.12
C LEU A 324 1.86 11.69 7.07
N VAL A 325 1.05 10.70 6.65
CA VAL A 325 0.73 9.52 7.46
C VAL A 325 2.00 8.72 7.79
N GLU A 326 2.86 8.47 6.80
CA GLU A 326 4.15 7.78 7.00
C GLU A 326 5.08 8.50 7.99
N LEU A 327 4.92 9.82 8.15
CA LEU A 327 5.73 10.66 9.02
C LEU A 327 5.08 10.94 10.38
N GLY A 328 3.95 10.27 10.69
CA GLY A 328 3.33 10.27 12.01
C GLY A 328 2.07 11.12 12.17
N PHE A 329 1.60 11.79 11.11
CA PHE A 329 0.33 12.53 11.13
C PHE A 329 -0.83 11.59 10.81
N LYS A 330 -1.23 10.77 11.79
CA LYS A 330 -2.21 9.69 11.60
C LYS A 330 -3.60 10.22 11.24
N GLU A 331 -3.94 11.40 11.70
CA GLU A 331 -5.20 12.09 11.44
C GLU A 331 -5.38 12.36 9.94
N ALA A 332 -4.29 12.51 9.18
CA ALA A 332 -4.35 12.68 7.74
C ALA A 332 -4.99 11.48 7.01
N ARG A 333 -5.09 10.29 7.64
CA ARG A 333 -5.72 9.11 7.05
C ARG A 333 -7.19 9.35 6.67
N GLY A 334 -7.95 10.09 7.46
CA GLY A 334 -9.37 10.37 7.19
C GLY A 334 -9.63 11.70 6.45
N VAL A 335 -8.60 12.33 5.89
CA VAL A 335 -8.70 13.63 5.20
C VAL A 335 -8.61 13.43 3.69
N LEU A 336 -9.45 14.09 2.89
CA LEU A 336 -9.52 13.92 1.42
C LEU A 336 -9.78 12.46 0.98
N GLU A 337 -10.49 11.67 1.77
CA GLU A 337 -10.97 10.35 1.32
C GLU A 337 -12.01 10.52 0.22
N TYR A 338 -11.89 9.75 -0.86
CA TYR A 338 -12.80 9.80 -2.00
C TYR A 338 -13.48 8.45 -2.19
N VAL A 339 -14.77 8.41 -1.90
CA VAL A 339 -15.58 7.18 -1.93
C VAL A 339 -16.89 7.48 -2.66
N ASP A 340 -17.31 6.56 -3.54
CA ASP A 340 -18.58 6.62 -4.28
C ASP A 340 -18.87 7.96 -4.98
N GLY A 341 -17.83 8.52 -5.61
CA GLY A 341 -17.91 9.70 -6.47
C GLY A 341 -17.82 11.04 -5.74
N SER A 342 -17.53 11.05 -4.44
CA SER A 342 -17.46 12.26 -3.62
C SER A 342 -16.33 12.22 -2.60
N TYR A 343 -15.81 13.38 -2.24
CA TYR A 343 -14.94 13.50 -1.07
C TYR A 343 -15.77 13.42 0.21
N LEU A 344 -15.29 12.61 1.15
CA LEU A 344 -15.87 12.53 2.48
C LEU A 344 -15.45 13.75 3.29
N PRO A 345 -16.35 14.29 4.14
CA PRO A 345 -15.93 15.23 5.17
C PRO A 345 -14.78 14.64 6.03
N PRO A 346 -13.79 15.45 6.42
CA PRO A 346 -12.65 14.95 7.20
C PRO A 346 -13.06 14.31 8.52
N TYR A 347 -12.35 13.24 8.88
CA TYR A 347 -12.50 12.52 10.15
C TYR A 347 -11.14 12.00 10.66
N THR A 348 -11.08 11.57 11.92
CA THR A 348 -9.93 10.86 12.50
C THR A 348 -10.30 9.48 12.97
N ILE A 349 -9.26 8.69 13.16
CA ILE A 349 -9.31 7.33 13.70
C ILE A 349 -9.54 7.35 15.22
N GLY A 350 -9.25 8.46 15.90
CA GLY A 350 -9.25 8.56 17.36
C GLY A 350 -7.92 8.10 17.96
N ASP A 351 -7.97 7.43 19.11
CA ASP A 351 -6.78 7.00 19.86
C ASP A 351 -6.27 5.62 19.41
N MET A 352 -7.00 4.95 18.52
CA MET A 352 -6.64 3.64 18.00
C MET A 352 -5.45 3.68 17.02
N GLU A 353 -4.59 2.67 17.11
CA GLU A 353 -3.59 2.36 16.08
C GLU A 353 -4.20 1.44 15.01
N LEU A 354 -4.34 1.94 13.78
CA LEU A 354 -4.73 1.10 12.64
C LEU A 354 -3.52 0.42 11.99
N LYS A 355 -3.70 -0.84 11.61
CA LYS A 355 -2.82 -1.49 10.65
C LYS A 355 -2.90 -0.78 9.29
N ASN A 356 -1.88 -0.98 8.47
CA ASN A 356 -1.80 -0.37 7.13
C ASN A 356 -3.00 -0.72 6.23
N ASN A 357 -3.53 -1.92 6.36
CA ASN A 357 -4.65 -2.49 5.58
C ASN A 357 -6.03 -2.32 6.25
N GLN A 358 -6.14 -1.45 7.25
CA GLN A 358 -7.38 -1.19 7.99
C GLN A 358 -7.95 0.21 7.70
N THR A 359 -9.27 0.32 7.67
CA THR A 359 -10.02 1.57 7.45
C THR A 359 -11.45 1.51 8.00
N PHE A 360 -12.02 2.67 8.35
CA PHE A 360 -13.43 2.79 8.76
C PHE A 360 -14.39 3.04 7.61
N SER A 361 -13.89 3.49 6.45
CA SER A 361 -14.75 3.77 5.31
C SER A 361 -14.94 2.53 4.47
N ILE A 362 -16.10 2.37 3.84
CA ILE A 362 -16.42 1.28 2.91
C ILE A 362 -17.31 1.83 1.78
N SER A 363 -16.96 1.48 0.53
CA SER A 363 -17.80 1.86 -0.61
C SER A 363 -19.11 1.07 -0.63
N LEU A 364 -20.13 1.61 -1.29
CA LEU A 364 -21.41 0.93 -1.48
C LEU A 364 -21.25 -0.43 -2.17
N ALA A 365 -20.37 -0.53 -3.17
CA ALA A 365 -20.14 -1.78 -3.89
C ALA A 365 -19.45 -2.85 -3.01
N GLU A 366 -18.56 -2.44 -2.11
CA GLU A 366 -17.93 -3.33 -1.14
C GLU A 366 -18.92 -3.73 -0.03
N LEU A 367 -19.76 -2.79 0.40
CA LEU A 367 -20.82 -3.04 1.37
C LEU A 367 -21.82 -4.07 0.84
N GLU A 368 -22.35 -3.87 -0.38
CA GLU A 368 -23.25 -4.82 -1.06
C GLU A 368 -22.63 -6.23 -1.10
N ARG A 369 -21.34 -6.31 -1.49
CA ARG A 369 -20.61 -7.58 -1.54
C ARG A 369 -20.49 -8.24 -0.17
N LEU A 370 -20.11 -7.50 0.86
CA LEU A 370 -20.01 -8.04 2.23
C LEU A 370 -21.34 -8.58 2.75
N VAL A 371 -22.45 -7.92 2.45
CA VAL A 371 -23.79 -8.41 2.83
C VAL A 371 -24.13 -9.74 2.16
N GLU A 372 -23.69 -9.92 0.90
CA GLU A 372 -23.92 -11.16 0.15
C GLU A 372 -23.00 -12.30 0.61
N GLU A 373 -21.76 -11.99 0.98
CA GLU A 373 -20.72 -12.99 1.24
C GLU A 373 -20.57 -13.35 2.73
N ASP A 374 -20.88 -12.43 3.66
CA ASP A 374 -20.66 -12.62 5.10
C ASP A 374 -21.97 -12.57 5.91
N TYR A 375 -22.42 -13.75 6.33
CA TYR A 375 -23.64 -13.89 7.13
C TYR A 375 -23.53 -13.25 8.53
N SER A 376 -22.32 -13.20 9.12
CA SER A 376 -22.10 -12.58 10.42
C SER A 376 -22.21 -11.05 10.33
N PHE A 377 -21.69 -10.47 9.25
CA PHE A 377 -21.86 -9.05 8.94
C PHE A 377 -23.34 -8.69 8.75
N THR A 378 -24.05 -9.49 7.95
CA THR A 378 -25.48 -9.29 7.69
C THR A 378 -26.32 -9.32 8.98
N LYS A 379 -25.98 -10.20 9.94
CA LYS A 379 -26.61 -10.19 11.27
C LYS A 379 -26.38 -8.89 12.04
N VAL A 380 -25.18 -8.31 11.97
CA VAL A 380 -24.88 -7.02 12.60
C VAL A 380 -25.74 -5.93 12.00
N LEU A 381 -25.90 -5.88 10.68
CA LEU A 381 -26.75 -4.87 10.04
C LEU A 381 -28.24 -5.08 10.36
N HIS A 382 -28.70 -6.33 10.41
CA HIS A 382 -30.08 -6.65 10.80
C HIS A 382 -30.43 -6.25 12.24
N SER A 383 -29.43 -6.04 13.11
CA SER A 383 -29.68 -5.55 14.46
C SER A 383 -30.24 -4.13 14.50
N GLY A 384 -30.09 -3.34 13.42
CA GLY A 384 -30.50 -1.93 13.40
C GLY A 384 -29.59 -1.01 14.23
N LEU A 385 -28.49 -1.52 14.78
CA LEU A 385 -27.59 -0.73 15.64
C LEU A 385 -26.68 0.21 14.85
N TYR A 386 -26.43 -0.09 13.58
CA TYR A 386 -25.50 0.66 12.73
C TYR A 386 -26.22 1.24 11.51
N VAL A 387 -25.87 2.47 11.18
CA VAL A 387 -26.36 3.20 10.00
C VAL A 387 -25.20 3.56 9.09
N TYR A 388 -25.44 3.52 7.78
CA TYR A 388 -24.42 3.85 6.78
C TYR A 388 -24.41 5.36 6.49
N ILE A 389 -23.46 6.11 7.02
CA ILE A 389 -23.39 7.57 6.89
C ILE A 389 -21.99 7.96 6.40
N GLU A 390 -21.92 8.83 5.39
CA GLU A 390 -20.64 9.36 4.87
C GLU A 390 -19.62 8.24 4.55
N ALA A 391 -20.07 7.11 4.00
CA ALA A 391 -19.26 5.91 3.74
C ALA A 391 -18.74 5.15 4.96
N HIS A 392 -19.30 5.37 6.14
CA HIS A 392 -18.98 4.67 7.39
C HIS A 392 -20.20 3.92 7.90
N LEU A 393 -20.00 2.77 8.57
CA LEU A 393 -21.05 2.11 9.33
C LEU A 393 -20.92 2.50 10.79
N VAL A 394 -21.77 3.41 11.26
CA VAL A 394 -21.66 4.07 12.57
C VAL A 394 -22.85 3.73 13.46
N MET A 395 -22.61 3.58 14.76
CA MET A 395 -23.66 3.35 15.75
C MET A 395 -24.73 4.45 15.69
N ASN A 396 -25.99 4.05 15.59
CA ASN A 396 -27.13 4.94 15.47
C ASN A 396 -27.54 5.55 16.82
N LEU A 397 -26.63 6.33 17.43
CA LEU A 397 -26.86 7.02 18.70
C LEU A 397 -26.75 8.54 18.52
N PRO A 398 -27.56 9.35 19.22
CA PRO A 398 -27.54 10.82 19.10
C PRO A 398 -26.19 11.49 19.41
N GLN A 399 -25.29 10.79 20.11
CA GLN A 399 -23.94 11.27 20.36
C GLN A 399 -23.05 11.20 19.10
N PHE A 400 -23.32 10.27 18.20
CA PHE A 400 -22.50 10.02 17.03
C PHE A 400 -23.14 10.53 15.74
N VAL A 401 -24.47 10.48 15.68
CA VAL A 401 -25.27 10.79 14.50
C VAL A 401 -26.20 11.97 14.78
N THR A 402 -26.30 12.89 13.83
CA THR A 402 -27.21 14.04 13.88
C THR A 402 -27.78 14.36 12.50
N GLU A 403 -28.69 15.32 12.42
CA GLU A 403 -29.29 15.79 11.16
C GLU A 403 -28.71 17.15 10.78
N ASP A 404 -28.41 17.34 9.50
CA ASP A 404 -28.07 18.66 8.95
C ASP A 404 -29.32 19.54 8.77
N ILE A 405 -29.12 20.77 8.27
CA ILE A 405 -30.23 21.72 8.01
C ILE A 405 -31.25 21.23 6.99
N SER A 406 -30.90 20.22 6.20
CA SER A 406 -31.75 19.60 5.18
C SER A 406 -32.40 18.31 5.69
N GLY A 407 -32.21 17.94 6.96
CA GLY A 407 -32.71 16.70 7.54
C GLY A 407 -31.91 15.45 7.14
N ASN A 408 -30.72 15.62 6.55
CA ASN A 408 -29.87 14.50 6.18
C ASN A 408 -29.06 14.01 7.38
N LEU A 409 -28.95 12.70 7.55
CA LEU A 409 -28.07 12.16 8.58
C LEU A 409 -26.61 12.42 8.24
N VAL A 410 -25.90 12.96 9.22
CA VAL A 410 -24.47 13.29 9.17
C VAL A 410 -23.79 12.90 10.47
N LEU A 411 -22.47 12.77 10.43
CA LEU A 411 -21.69 12.58 11.66
C LEU A 411 -21.68 13.85 12.49
N THR A 412 -21.87 13.69 13.80
CA THR A 412 -21.64 14.76 14.78
C THR A 412 -20.17 15.16 14.79
N ASP A 413 -19.89 16.37 15.27
CA ASP A 413 -18.50 16.81 15.48
C ASP A 413 -17.72 15.87 16.40
N TYR A 414 -18.38 15.26 17.41
CA TYR A 414 -17.73 14.27 18.28
C TYR A 414 -17.32 13.01 17.50
N ALA A 415 -18.24 12.40 16.74
CA ALA A 415 -17.93 11.20 15.95
C ALA A 415 -16.79 11.42 14.95
N ARG A 416 -16.66 12.62 14.37
CA ARG A 416 -15.56 12.94 13.45
C ARG A 416 -14.18 12.80 14.07
N TYR A 417 -14.05 12.96 15.39
CA TYR A 417 -12.79 12.77 16.10
C TYR A 417 -12.64 11.40 16.77
N HIS A 418 -13.72 10.62 16.84
CA HIS A 418 -13.83 9.40 17.65
C HIS A 418 -14.52 8.25 16.89
N LEU A 419 -14.13 8.00 15.63
CA LEU A 419 -14.69 6.87 14.87
C LEU A 419 -14.30 5.51 15.46
N ASP A 420 -13.18 5.41 16.16
CA ASP A 420 -12.80 4.24 16.96
C ASP A 420 -13.81 3.89 18.06
N GLU A 421 -14.65 4.82 18.49
CA GLU A 421 -15.68 4.55 19.49
C GLU A 421 -17.00 4.08 18.88
N CYS A 422 -17.24 4.33 17.59
CA CYS A 422 -18.58 4.23 17.01
C CYS A 422 -18.70 3.60 15.63
N ALA A 423 -17.61 3.39 14.90
CA ALA A 423 -17.63 2.84 13.54
C ALA A 423 -17.12 1.41 13.45
N LEU A 424 -17.65 0.65 12.50
CA LEU A 424 -17.10 -0.66 12.12
C LEU A 424 -15.76 -0.49 11.40
N LEU A 425 -14.79 -1.33 11.74
CA LEU A 425 -13.48 -1.35 11.11
C LEU A 425 -13.42 -2.45 10.06
N PHE A 426 -12.85 -2.14 8.91
CA PHE A 426 -12.66 -3.06 7.80
C PHE A 426 -11.17 -3.34 7.63
N GLU A 427 -10.81 -4.62 7.58
CA GLU A 427 -9.47 -5.11 7.30
C GLU A 427 -9.44 -5.81 5.95
N TYR A 428 -8.53 -5.36 5.08
CA TYR A 428 -8.39 -5.84 3.71
C TYR A 428 -7.28 -6.87 3.60
N HIS A 429 -7.55 -7.96 2.88
CA HIS A 429 -6.64 -9.09 2.73
C HIS A 429 -6.22 -9.29 1.27
N CYS A 430 -4.98 -9.75 1.08
CA CYS A 430 -4.47 -10.15 -0.22
C CYS A 430 -5.21 -11.39 -0.75
N LEU A 431 -5.38 -11.45 -2.07
CA LEU A 431 -5.82 -12.66 -2.76
C LEU A 431 -4.65 -13.67 -2.84
N GLY A 432 -4.69 -14.73 -2.02
CA GLY A 432 -3.76 -15.87 -2.06
C GLY A 432 -3.14 -16.27 -0.70
N ASP A 433 -2.43 -17.40 -0.66
CA ASP A 433 -1.84 -18.00 0.56
C ASP A 433 -0.59 -17.28 1.10
N GLU A 434 -0.05 -16.28 0.38
CA GLU A 434 1.13 -15.56 0.84
C GLU A 434 0.72 -14.36 1.73
N GLN A 435 0.95 -14.49 3.04
CA GLN A 435 0.91 -13.35 3.97
C GLN A 435 2.01 -12.34 3.62
N LYS A 436 1.72 -11.47 2.66
CA LYS A 436 2.57 -10.32 2.33
C LYS A 436 2.16 -9.13 3.19
N GLU A 437 3.14 -8.49 3.80
CA GLU A 437 2.95 -7.20 4.48
C GLU A 437 2.42 -6.18 3.46
N ILE A 438 1.22 -5.64 3.71
CA ILE A 438 0.60 -4.59 2.90
C ILE A 438 1.09 -3.25 3.44
N THR A 439 1.80 -2.47 2.62
CA THR A 439 2.17 -1.10 2.98
C THR A 439 0.95 -0.19 2.92
N TYR A 440 0.92 0.90 3.71
CA TYR A 440 -0.18 1.86 3.64
C TYR A 440 -0.32 2.45 2.23
N GLN A 441 0.80 2.73 1.56
CA GLN A 441 0.82 3.19 0.17
C GLN A 441 0.14 2.18 -0.77
N ASP A 442 0.48 0.89 -0.67
CA ASP A 442 -0.12 -0.15 -1.52
C ASP A 442 -1.62 -0.30 -1.25
N PHE A 443 -2.02 -0.28 0.03
CA PHE A 443 -3.42 -0.33 0.43
C PHE A 443 -4.23 0.79 -0.21
N VAL A 444 -3.77 2.04 -0.10
CA VAL A 444 -4.53 3.19 -0.58
C VAL A 444 -4.54 3.28 -2.11
N LEU A 445 -3.43 2.96 -2.78
CA LEU A 445 -3.34 3.06 -4.24
C LEU A 445 -3.99 1.88 -4.96
N ASN A 446 -4.11 0.71 -4.32
CA ASN A 446 -4.61 -0.52 -4.94
C ASN A 446 -5.78 -1.14 -4.19
N ARG A 447 -6.54 -0.35 -3.42
CA ARG A 447 -7.64 -0.83 -2.56
C ARG A 447 -8.57 -1.84 -3.25
N SER A 448 -8.94 -1.57 -4.51
CA SER A 448 -9.82 -2.43 -5.31
C SER A 448 -9.24 -3.81 -5.67
N GLN A 449 -7.92 -4.02 -5.52
CA GLN A 449 -7.24 -5.29 -5.79
C GLN A 449 -7.26 -6.23 -4.59
N PHE A 450 -7.57 -5.72 -3.39
CA PHE A 450 -7.74 -6.52 -2.17
C PHE A 450 -9.23 -6.89 -2.06
N SER A 451 -9.64 -8.00 -2.70
CA SER A 451 -11.08 -8.33 -2.81
C SER A 451 -11.67 -8.93 -1.54
N ASN A 452 -10.84 -9.51 -0.66
CA ASN A 452 -11.28 -10.15 0.57
C ASN A 452 -11.26 -9.13 1.71
N ILE A 453 -12.43 -8.83 2.24
CA ILE A 453 -12.61 -7.87 3.32
C ILE A 453 -13.13 -8.65 4.53
N SER A 454 -12.46 -8.55 5.66
CA SER A 454 -13.04 -8.91 6.95
C SER A 454 -13.44 -7.63 7.67
N PHE A 455 -14.43 -7.72 8.53
CA PHE A 455 -14.76 -6.63 9.43
C PHE A 455 -14.45 -7.03 10.86
N GLU A 456 -13.99 -6.07 11.63
CA GLU A 456 -13.89 -6.17 13.07
C GLU A 456 -14.90 -5.19 13.65
N LEU A 457 -15.70 -5.69 14.58
CA LEU A 457 -16.39 -4.81 15.49
C LEU A 457 -15.31 -4.17 16.34
N VAL A 458 -14.98 -2.93 16.04
CA VAL A 458 -14.02 -2.15 16.82
C VAL A 458 -14.64 -1.88 18.18
N TYR A 459 -14.54 -2.89 19.04
CA TYR A 459 -14.80 -2.84 20.46
C TYR A 459 -13.43 -2.85 21.14
N HIS A 460 -12.65 -1.80 20.94
CA HIS A 460 -11.44 -1.59 21.74
C HIS A 460 -11.86 -1.14 23.12
N ASN A 461 -12.23 -2.06 24.01
CA ASN A 461 -12.47 -1.85 25.45
C ASN A 461 -12.92 -0.42 25.86
N GLY A 462 -14.08 0.01 25.34
CA GLY A 462 -14.63 1.36 25.56
C GLY A 462 -15.80 1.41 26.53
N TYR A 463 -15.76 0.64 27.62
CA TYR A 463 -16.66 0.83 28.76
C TYR A 463 -16.08 1.76 29.84
N GLU A 464 -14.95 2.41 29.59
CA GLU A 464 -14.28 3.27 30.56
C GLU A 464 -13.80 4.57 29.90
N ASN A 465 -14.45 5.68 30.29
CA ASN A 465 -14.10 7.12 30.13
C ASN A 465 -15.13 8.02 29.42
N SER A 466 -16.40 7.63 29.42
CA SER A 466 -17.57 8.51 29.51
C SER A 466 -18.58 7.86 30.47
N THR A 467 -19.48 8.61 31.12
CA THR A 467 -20.43 8.04 32.10
C THR A 467 -21.44 7.09 31.43
N LYS A 468 -21.08 5.80 31.47
CA LYS A 468 -21.75 4.56 31.02
C LYS A 468 -23.28 4.54 31.09
N GLU A 469 -23.88 5.12 32.12
CA GLU A 469 -25.32 4.98 32.37
C GLU A 469 -26.22 5.72 31.36
N LYS A 470 -25.78 6.85 30.78
CA LYS A 470 -26.64 7.63 29.87
C LYS A 470 -26.69 7.08 28.44
N GLN A 471 -25.59 6.50 27.96
CA GLN A 471 -25.50 5.93 26.60
C GLN A 471 -26.13 4.53 26.56
N GLU A 472 -25.88 3.72 27.59
CA GLU A 472 -26.54 2.42 27.78
C GLU A 472 -28.05 2.58 27.95
N GLN A 473 -28.50 3.60 28.70
CA GLN A 473 -29.93 3.92 28.77
C GLN A 473 -30.51 4.37 27.43
N ALA A 474 -29.79 5.13 26.60
CA ALA A 474 -30.32 5.57 25.31
C ALA A 474 -30.49 4.38 24.35
N LEU A 475 -29.50 3.49 24.29
CA LEU A 475 -29.55 2.28 23.47
C LEU A 475 -30.60 1.29 23.99
N LEU A 476 -30.61 1.00 25.30
CA LEU A 476 -31.62 0.13 25.91
C LEU A 476 -33.01 0.70 25.74
N LYS A 477 -33.19 2.01 25.91
CA LYS A 477 -34.49 2.66 25.69
C LYS A 477 -34.93 2.57 24.23
N GLN A 478 -34.01 2.73 23.27
CA GLN A 478 -34.33 2.55 21.86
C GLN A 478 -34.73 1.10 21.57
N LEU A 479 -33.96 0.12 22.06
CA LEU A 479 -34.28 -1.30 21.94
C LEU A 479 -35.61 -1.67 22.63
N GLU A 480 -35.86 -1.15 23.84
CA GLU A 480 -37.11 -1.34 24.58
C GLU A 480 -38.31 -0.73 23.85
N GLU A 481 -38.16 0.46 23.27
CA GLU A 481 -39.19 1.09 22.44
C GLU A 481 -39.46 0.28 21.17
N GLU A 482 -38.42 -0.19 20.49
CA GLU A 482 -38.54 -1.03 19.29
C GLU A 482 -39.19 -2.38 19.61
N ASP A 483 -38.76 -3.06 20.68
CA ASP A 483 -39.35 -4.31 21.17
C ASP A 483 -40.81 -4.11 21.58
N ALA A 484 -41.13 -3.01 22.26
CA ALA A 484 -42.51 -2.71 22.67
C ALA A 484 -43.44 -2.52 21.47
N ILE A 485 -42.94 -1.95 20.37
CA ILE A 485 -43.71 -1.79 19.14
C ILE A 485 -43.76 -3.09 18.35
N TYR A 486 -42.64 -3.81 18.24
CA TYR A 486 -42.57 -5.11 17.57
C TYR A 486 -43.57 -6.10 18.19
N ASN A 487 -43.68 -6.13 19.52
CA ASN A 487 -44.64 -6.97 20.25
C ASN A 487 -46.12 -6.58 20.02
N GLN A 488 -46.41 -5.40 19.48
CA GLN A 488 -47.76 -4.98 19.08
C GLN A 488 -48.08 -5.34 17.62
N LEU A 489 -47.08 -5.73 16.82
CA LEU A 489 -47.29 -6.14 15.45
C LEU A 489 -47.98 -7.51 15.41
N SER A 490 -48.89 -7.68 14.46
CA SER A 490 -49.65 -8.91 14.28
C SER A 490 -49.28 -9.59 12.96
N ASN A 491 -49.87 -10.74 12.67
CA ASN A 491 -49.76 -11.35 11.34
C ASN A 491 -50.63 -10.64 10.28
N ASP A 492 -51.46 -9.67 10.69
CA ASP A 492 -52.22 -8.83 9.75
C ASP A 492 -51.42 -7.59 9.36
N PHE A 493 -51.21 -7.42 8.06
CA PHE A 493 -50.39 -6.34 7.49
C PHE A 493 -51.02 -4.96 7.74
N GLU A 494 -52.32 -4.80 7.48
CA GLU A 494 -52.99 -3.51 7.62
C GLU A 494 -52.98 -3.05 9.08
N ALA A 495 -53.29 -3.96 10.02
CA ALA A 495 -53.23 -3.69 11.44
C ALA A 495 -51.82 -3.28 11.88
N SER A 496 -50.78 -3.99 11.43
CA SER A 496 -49.38 -3.70 11.77
C SER A 496 -48.92 -2.35 11.20
N MET A 497 -49.32 -2.01 9.97
CA MET A 497 -49.06 -0.69 9.39
C MET A 497 -49.76 0.43 10.17
N GLN A 498 -50.99 0.23 10.66
CA GLN A 498 -51.66 1.21 11.52
C GLN A 498 -50.92 1.43 12.86
N VAL A 499 -50.38 0.37 13.46
CA VAL A 499 -49.56 0.47 14.68
C VAL A 499 -48.36 1.39 14.43
N VAL A 500 -47.62 1.15 13.34
CA VAL A 500 -46.44 1.94 13.01
C VAL A 500 -46.77 3.40 12.70
N LYS A 501 -47.82 3.67 11.92
CA LYS A 501 -48.25 5.05 11.66
C LYS A 501 -48.64 5.79 12.93
N LYS A 502 -49.34 5.12 13.85
CA LYS A 502 -49.70 5.68 15.15
C LYS A 502 -48.47 5.94 16.01
N TRP A 503 -47.49 5.03 15.99
CA TRP A 503 -46.22 5.20 16.68
C TRP A 503 -45.46 6.43 16.20
N ARG A 504 -45.37 6.63 14.88
CA ARG A 504 -44.72 7.80 14.26
C ARG A 504 -45.57 9.07 14.26
N LYS A 505 -46.85 8.98 14.66
CA LYS A 505 -47.79 10.12 14.78
C LYS A 505 -47.98 10.91 13.48
N VAL A 506 -47.93 10.24 12.33
CA VAL A 506 -48.09 10.86 11.01
C VAL A 506 -49.45 10.55 10.40
N THR A 507 -49.90 11.43 9.51
CA THR A 507 -51.11 11.30 8.70
C THR A 507 -50.78 10.78 7.29
N TYR A 508 -51.79 10.27 6.57
CA TYR A 508 -51.59 9.88 5.17
C TYR A 508 -51.25 11.05 4.26
N LYS A 509 -51.75 12.24 4.62
CA LYS A 509 -51.46 13.48 3.90
C LYS A 509 -49.99 13.85 4.05
N GLU A 510 -49.46 13.86 5.26
CA GLU A 510 -48.03 14.17 5.52
C GLU A 510 -47.10 13.19 4.82
N ILE A 511 -47.38 11.87 4.91
CA ILE A 511 -46.61 10.85 4.19
C ILE A 511 -46.67 11.11 2.66
N GLY A 512 -47.86 11.46 2.15
CA GLY A 512 -48.05 11.73 0.72
C GLY A 512 -47.33 13.00 0.25
N GLU A 513 -47.35 14.06 1.05
CA GLU A 513 -46.68 15.32 0.76
C GLU A 513 -45.16 15.13 0.69
N GLU A 514 -44.56 14.42 1.65
CA GLU A 514 -43.12 14.17 1.67
C GLU A 514 -42.68 13.25 0.52
N LEU A 515 -43.43 12.19 0.25
CA LEU A 515 -43.05 11.21 -0.77
C LEU A 515 -43.48 11.62 -2.19
N PHE A 516 -44.21 12.72 -2.35
CA PHE A 516 -44.85 13.16 -3.60
C PHE A 516 -45.90 12.18 -4.16
N PHE A 517 -46.70 11.57 -3.28
CA PHE A 517 -47.82 10.68 -3.63
C PHE A 517 -49.16 11.20 -3.12
N SER A 518 -50.26 10.81 -3.77
CA SER A 518 -51.60 11.17 -3.27
C SER A 518 -51.93 10.44 -1.97
N GLU A 519 -52.68 11.10 -1.09
CA GLU A 519 -53.19 10.50 0.16
C GLU A 519 -53.90 9.16 -0.08
N LYS A 520 -54.60 9.04 -1.22
CA LYS A 520 -55.30 7.82 -1.63
C LYS A 520 -54.33 6.67 -1.97
N GLN A 521 -53.18 6.96 -2.57
CA GLN A 521 -52.15 5.95 -2.84
C GLN A 521 -51.53 5.45 -1.53
N ILE A 522 -51.21 6.37 -0.60
CA ILE A 522 -50.70 5.99 0.73
C ILE A 522 -51.72 5.15 1.50
N SER A 523 -52.99 5.56 1.53
CA SER A 523 -54.03 4.79 2.20
C SER A 523 -54.25 3.40 1.58
N ARG A 524 -54.04 3.22 0.27
CA ARG A 524 -54.09 1.91 -0.38
C ARG A 524 -52.87 1.05 -0.03
N LEU A 525 -51.69 1.67 0.01
CA LEU A 525 -50.45 0.99 0.41
C LEU A 525 -50.58 0.35 1.78
N PHE A 526 -51.15 1.09 2.74
CA PHE A 526 -51.40 0.60 4.10
C PHE A 526 -52.38 -0.57 4.17
N LYS A 527 -53.14 -0.85 3.10
CA LYS A 527 -54.03 -2.01 2.94
C LYS A 527 -53.39 -3.16 2.15
N GLY A 528 -52.10 -3.04 1.83
CA GLY A 528 -51.37 -4.01 1.01
C GLY A 528 -51.67 -3.91 -0.48
N GLU A 529 -52.02 -2.72 -0.97
CA GLU A 529 -52.18 -2.40 -2.39
C GLU A 529 -51.23 -1.28 -2.82
N GLY A 530 -50.29 -1.55 -3.71
CA GLY A 530 -49.34 -0.55 -4.19
C GLY A 530 -48.06 -1.17 -4.75
N SER A 531 -47.10 -0.32 -5.10
CA SER A 531 -45.77 -0.76 -5.55
C SER A 531 -44.87 -1.07 -4.35
N LEU A 532 -43.91 -1.98 -4.55
CA LEU A 532 -42.90 -2.30 -3.55
C LEU A 532 -42.02 -1.07 -3.29
N GLU A 533 -41.70 -0.32 -4.34
CA GLU A 533 -40.96 0.94 -4.30
C GLU A 533 -41.55 1.91 -3.28
N LEU A 534 -42.86 2.13 -3.35
CA LEU A 534 -43.57 3.02 -2.44
C LEU A 534 -43.58 2.47 -1.00
N PHE A 535 -43.66 1.15 -0.84
CA PHE A 535 -43.51 0.51 0.47
C PHE A 535 -42.14 0.78 1.09
N ILE A 536 -41.05 0.60 0.32
CA ILE A 536 -39.69 0.88 0.80
C ILE A 536 -39.55 2.35 1.20
N LEU A 537 -40.00 3.29 0.37
CA LEU A 537 -39.95 4.72 0.71
C LEU A 537 -40.77 5.07 1.96
N VAL A 538 -41.93 4.43 2.17
CA VAL A 538 -42.72 4.61 3.39
C VAL A 538 -42.00 4.05 4.61
N CYS A 539 -41.33 2.89 4.51
CA CYS A 539 -40.53 2.36 5.60
C CYS A 539 -39.38 3.30 5.99
N VAL A 540 -38.71 3.90 5.00
CA VAL A 540 -37.66 4.90 5.19
C VAL A 540 -38.21 6.17 5.82
N TYR A 541 -39.28 6.76 5.27
CA TYR A 541 -39.91 7.96 5.83
C TYR A 541 -40.37 7.77 7.28
N LEU A 542 -40.90 6.59 7.59
CA LEU A 542 -41.31 6.23 8.94
C LEU A 542 -40.11 5.85 9.82
N ASN A 543 -38.87 5.95 9.35
CA ASN A 543 -37.65 5.58 10.08
C ASN A 543 -37.79 4.23 10.77
N LEU A 544 -38.23 3.21 10.04
CA LEU A 544 -38.47 1.89 10.63
C LEU A 544 -37.17 1.12 10.83
N PRO A 545 -36.95 0.55 12.02
CA PRO A 545 -35.82 -0.33 12.23
C PRO A 545 -35.99 -1.63 11.42
N PRO A 546 -34.88 -2.32 11.09
CA PRO A 546 -34.91 -3.50 10.23
C PRO A 546 -35.87 -4.60 10.72
N SER A 547 -35.95 -4.82 12.04
CA SER A 547 -36.85 -5.81 12.66
C SER A 547 -38.32 -5.57 12.28
N ILE A 548 -38.78 -4.32 12.34
CA ILE A 548 -40.16 -3.92 12.07
C ILE A 548 -40.42 -3.90 10.55
N SER A 549 -39.53 -3.30 9.75
CA SER A 549 -39.71 -3.24 8.30
C SER A 549 -39.70 -4.63 7.67
N MET A 550 -38.85 -5.54 8.15
CA MET A 550 -38.80 -6.92 7.69
C MET A 550 -40.06 -7.71 8.09
N HIS A 551 -40.55 -7.55 9.33
CA HIS A 551 -41.83 -8.15 9.72
C HIS A 551 -42.98 -7.67 8.83
N LEU A 552 -43.06 -6.35 8.56
CA LEU A 552 -44.07 -5.79 7.66
C LEU A 552 -43.95 -6.35 6.24
N LEU A 553 -42.73 -6.45 5.72
CA LEU A 553 -42.48 -7.03 4.40
C LEU A 553 -42.91 -8.49 4.34
N GLU A 554 -42.59 -9.30 5.36
CA GLU A 554 -42.98 -10.71 5.47
C GLU A 554 -44.51 -10.92 5.51
N LYS A 555 -45.25 -10.01 6.15
CA LYS A 555 -46.73 -10.06 6.19
C LYS A 555 -47.39 -9.39 4.98
N SER A 556 -46.61 -8.70 4.15
CA SER A 556 -47.11 -8.06 2.94
C SER A 556 -47.32 -9.05 1.79
N LYS A 557 -47.81 -8.56 0.66
CA LYS A 557 -47.89 -9.32 -0.61
C LYS A 557 -46.59 -9.24 -1.41
N TRP A 558 -45.69 -8.32 -1.07
CA TRP A 558 -44.44 -8.13 -1.79
C TRP A 558 -43.41 -9.16 -1.32
N LYS A 559 -42.52 -9.57 -2.23
CA LYS A 559 -41.42 -10.48 -1.93
C LYS A 559 -40.16 -9.92 -2.57
N LEU A 560 -39.08 -9.89 -1.80
CA LEU A 560 -37.76 -9.62 -2.33
C LEU A 560 -37.22 -10.91 -2.93
N ASP A 561 -36.65 -10.78 -4.12
CA ASP A 561 -36.06 -11.89 -4.87
C ASP A 561 -34.55 -11.74 -4.74
N PRO A 562 -33.85 -12.65 -4.03
CA PRO A 562 -32.40 -12.58 -3.89
C PRO A 562 -31.66 -12.65 -5.23
N GLY A 563 -32.27 -13.19 -6.29
CA GLY A 563 -31.71 -13.19 -7.65
C GLY A 563 -31.84 -11.86 -8.39
N ASN A 564 -32.64 -10.92 -7.87
CA ASN A 564 -32.87 -9.61 -8.47
C ASN A 564 -32.03 -8.53 -7.76
N ILE A 565 -31.13 -7.89 -8.52
CA ILE A 565 -30.22 -6.87 -7.99
C ILE A 565 -30.96 -5.67 -7.36
N THR A 566 -32.08 -5.25 -7.93
CA THR A 566 -32.91 -4.16 -7.39
C THR A 566 -33.50 -4.55 -6.04
N HIS A 567 -33.97 -5.80 -5.90
CA HIS A 567 -34.53 -6.28 -4.64
C HIS A 567 -33.45 -6.43 -3.55
N ARG A 568 -32.23 -6.86 -3.90
CA ARG A 568 -31.09 -6.88 -2.97
C ARG A 568 -30.76 -5.48 -2.45
N ARG A 569 -30.84 -4.46 -3.30
CA ARG A 569 -30.65 -3.05 -2.91
C ARG A 569 -31.75 -2.53 -2.00
N TYR A 570 -33.00 -2.88 -2.26
CA TYR A 570 -34.10 -2.56 -1.33
C TYR A 570 -33.87 -3.19 0.05
N GLN A 571 -33.38 -4.43 0.10
CA GLN A 571 -33.02 -5.06 1.36
C GLN A 571 -31.89 -4.30 2.07
N LEU A 572 -30.85 -3.90 1.34
CA LEU A 572 -29.75 -3.10 1.90
C LEU A 572 -30.25 -1.77 2.49
N VAL A 573 -31.15 -1.06 1.79
CA VAL A 573 -31.79 0.17 2.29
C VAL A 573 -32.51 -0.08 3.61
N LEU A 574 -33.38 -1.09 3.66
CA LEU A 574 -34.13 -1.42 4.88
C LEU A 574 -33.22 -1.77 6.06
N ASN A 575 -32.06 -2.35 5.79
CA ASN A 575 -31.11 -2.76 6.81
C ASN A 575 -30.22 -1.62 7.32
N THR A 576 -29.75 -0.74 6.43
CA THR A 576 -28.62 0.17 6.73
C THR A 576 -28.92 1.66 6.58
N PHE A 577 -30.03 2.00 5.91
CA PHE A 577 -30.45 3.38 5.66
C PHE A 577 -31.68 3.78 6.50
N HIS A 578 -32.02 2.98 7.52
CA HIS A 578 -33.01 3.40 8.50
C HIS A 578 -32.53 4.69 9.19
N SER A 579 -33.47 5.59 9.51
CA SER A 579 -33.21 6.94 10.00
C SER A 579 -32.69 7.97 8.98
N GLN A 580 -32.35 7.58 7.73
CA GLN A 580 -31.97 8.54 6.69
C GLN A 580 -33.16 9.23 6.03
N SER A 581 -32.92 10.41 5.47
CA SER A 581 -33.94 11.11 4.68
C SER A 581 -34.30 10.32 3.42
N VAL A 582 -35.53 10.50 2.94
CA VAL A 582 -36.02 9.88 1.71
C VAL A 582 -35.14 10.28 0.52
N ASP A 583 -34.68 11.52 0.50
CA ASP A 583 -33.82 12.04 -0.56
C ASP A 583 -32.42 11.41 -0.54
N GLN A 584 -31.83 11.16 0.63
CA GLN A 584 -30.58 10.39 0.75
C GLN A 584 -30.73 8.98 0.20
N VAL A 585 -31.85 8.31 0.52
CA VAL A 585 -32.11 6.96 0.01
C VAL A 585 -32.35 6.96 -1.49
N LYS A 586 -33.09 7.93 -2.03
CA LYS A 586 -33.26 8.06 -3.50
C LYS A 586 -31.93 8.30 -4.19
N ALA A 587 -31.10 9.22 -3.67
CA ALA A 587 -29.78 9.48 -4.22
C ALA A 587 -28.86 8.23 -4.15
N PHE A 588 -28.94 7.46 -3.06
CA PHE A 588 -28.27 6.16 -2.96
C PHE A 588 -28.74 5.19 -4.04
N LEU A 589 -30.06 4.98 -4.17
CA LEU A 589 -30.65 4.07 -5.14
C LEU A 589 -30.26 4.46 -6.57
N GLU A 590 -30.29 5.75 -6.90
CA GLU A 590 -29.84 6.26 -8.19
C GLU A 590 -28.36 5.97 -8.44
N LYS A 591 -27.48 6.18 -7.45
CA LYS A 591 -26.04 5.87 -7.55
C LYS A 591 -25.78 4.39 -7.85
N VAL A 592 -26.58 3.49 -7.27
CA VAL A 592 -26.46 2.06 -7.55
C VAL A 592 -27.21 1.66 -8.83
N GLY A 593 -27.97 2.56 -9.48
CA GLY A 593 -28.65 2.30 -10.75
C GLY A 593 -30.07 1.77 -10.59
N VAL A 594 -30.75 2.15 -9.51
CA VAL A 594 -32.17 1.89 -9.24
C VAL A 594 -32.90 3.23 -9.22
N SER A 595 -33.94 3.36 -10.04
CA SER A 595 -34.79 4.57 -10.08
C SER A 595 -36.11 4.28 -9.37
N ILE A 596 -36.50 5.16 -8.44
CA ILE A 596 -37.79 5.11 -7.73
C ILE A 596 -38.54 6.43 -7.90
#